data_AF-A0A356QLI6-F1
#
_entry.id   AF-A0A356QLI6-F1
#
_cell.length_a   1.000
_cell.length_b   1.000
_cell.length_c   1.000
_cell.angle_alpha   90.00
_cell.angle_beta   90.00
_cell.angle_gamma   90.00
#
_symmetry.space_group_name_H-M   'P 1'
#
loop_
_entity.id
_entity.type
_entity.pdbx_description
1 polymer ?
#
loop_
_entity_poly.entity_id
_entity_poly.type
_entity_poly.pdbx_seq_one_letter_code
_entity_poly.pdbx_strand_id
1 'polypeptide(L)'
;MSALLSRIHRGLILFNGSLAGLAMMLIFLLVASNAFARYTYGGSISWGEDTAIYLMIYGLMFGMAWAYLQDKHIGFDLIRRLLPPHWKRWQAIIVDLVVLAVGIGLM
;
A
#
# COMPACT_ATOMS: atom_id res chain seq x y z
N MET A 1 12.59 -18.68 20.32
CA MET A 1 12.83 -17.35 19.72
C MET A 1 11.58 -16.88 18.95
N SER A 2 10.38 -16.88 19.57
CA SER A 2 9.12 -16.97 18.79
C SER A 2 7.89 -16.22 19.36
N ALA A 3 7.83 -15.94 20.66
CA ALA A 3 6.67 -15.27 21.27
C ALA A 3 6.74 -13.73 21.25
N LEU A 4 7.95 -13.17 21.36
CA LEU A 4 8.19 -11.73 21.38
C LEU A 4 8.01 -11.11 19.98
N LEU A 5 8.60 -11.74 18.96
CA LEU A 5 8.46 -11.34 17.56
C LEU A 5 6.99 -11.38 17.09
N SER A 6 6.24 -12.42 17.44
CA SER A 6 4.83 -12.54 17.05
C SER A 6 3.92 -11.52 17.75
N ARG A 7 4.23 -11.15 18.99
CA ARG A 7 3.52 -10.07 19.70
C ARG A 7 3.80 -8.70 19.10
N ILE A 8 5.06 -8.40 18.81
CA ILE A 8 5.47 -7.14 18.16
C ILE A 8 4.85 -7.04 16.76
N HIS A 9 4.88 -8.14 16.00
CA HIS A 9 4.29 -8.21 14.67
C HIS A 9 2.78 -7.96 14.69
N ARG A 10 2.03 -8.59 15.61
CA ARG A 10 0.59 -8.32 15.78
C ARG A 10 0.31 -6.89 16.20
N GLY A 11 1.12 -6.33 17.11
CA GLY A 11 1.00 -4.94 17.53
C GLY A 11 1.18 -3.96 16.38
N LEU A 12 2.22 -4.15 15.56
CA LEU A 12 2.48 -3.36 14.36
C LEU A 12 1.37 -3.49 13.31
N ILE A 13 0.82 -4.69 13.10
CA ILE A 13 -0.31 -4.90 12.17
C ILE A 13 -1.54 -4.13 12.66
N LEU A 14 -1.90 -4.26 13.94
CA LEU A 14 -3.07 -3.56 14.47
C LEU A 14 -2.89 -2.05 14.43
N PHE A 15 -1.71 -1.55 14.80
CA PHE A 15 -1.40 -0.12 14.80
C PHE A 15 -1.42 0.49 13.40
N ASN A 16 -0.72 -0.11 12.43
CA ASN A 16 -0.72 0.42 11.05
C ASN A 16 -2.10 0.27 10.40
N GLY A 17 -2.80 -0.84 10.66
CA GLY A 17 -4.13 -1.08 10.11
C GLY A 17 -5.18 -0.10 10.65
N SER A 18 -5.14 0.22 11.95
CA SER A 18 -6.05 1.21 12.54
C SER A 18 -5.77 2.62 12.02
N LEU A 19 -4.51 3.01 11.88
CA LEU A 19 -4.13 4.31 11.30
C LEU A 19 -4.56 4.43 9.83
N ALA A 20 -4.33 3.38 9.03
CA ALA A 20 -4.76 3.35 7.63
C ALA A 20 -6.28 3.42 7.49
N GLY A 21 -7.02 2.68 8.33
CA GLY A 21 -8.49 2.72 8.36
C GLY A 21 -9.02 4.09 8.79
N LEU A 22 -8.40 4.72 9.80
CA LEU A 22 -8.75 6.06 10.26
C LEU A 22 -8.50 7.10 9.16
N ALA A 23 -7.36 7.04 8.47
CA ALA A 23 -7.05 7.90 7.34
C ALA A 23 -8.08 7.76 6.21
N MET A 24 -8.47 6.53 5.85
CA MET A 24 -9.53 6.29 4.85
C MET A 24 -10.88 6.89 5.27
N MET A 25 -11.27 6.71 6.53
CA MET A 25 -12.52 7.28 7.06
C MET A 25 -12.51 8.81 7.04
N LEU A 26 -11.37 9.45 7.37
CA LEU A 26 -11.23 10.89 7.31
C LEU A 26 -11.27 11.42 5.87
N ILE A 27 -10.61 10.76 4.92
CA ILE A 27 -10.67 11.15 3.50
C ILE A 27 -12.12 11.08 3.01
N PHE A 28 -12.84 10.00 3.34
CA PHE A 28 -14.24 9.86 2.97
C PHE A 28 -15.10 11.00 3.54
N LEU A 29 -14.98 11.29 4.84
CA LEU A 29 -15.70 12.40 5.49
C LEU A 29 -15.36 13.75 4.88
N LEU A 30 -14.09 13.98 4.55
CA LEU A 30 -13.63 15.24 3.98
C LEU A 30 -14.17 15.42 2.57
N VAL A 31 -14.08 14.40 1.72
CA VAL A 31 -14.63 14.42 0.35
C VAL A 31 -16.15 14.56 0.37
N ALA A 32 -16.85 13.84 1.26
CA ALA A 32 -18.29 13.97 1.44
C ALA A 32 -18.65 15.39 1.87
N SER A 33 -17.95 15.96 2.86
CA SER A 33 -18.19 17.33 3.32
C SER A 33 -17.92 18.37 2.24
N ASN A 34 -16.87 18.18 1.44
CA ASN A 34 -16.57 19.06 0.30
C ASN A 34 -17.65 18.95 -0.80
N ALA A 35 -18.16 17.75 -1.06
CA ALA A 35 -19.28 17.55 -1.99
C ALA A 35 -20.54 18.26 -1.47
N PHE A 36 -20.89 18.08 -0.19
CA PHE A 36 -22.01 18.80 0.43
C PHE A 36 -21.84 20.32 0.33
N ALA A 37 -20.67 20.86 0.69
CA ALA A 37 -20.38 22.29 0.60
C ALA A 37 -20.53 22.81 -0.83
N ARG A 38 -20.04 22.07 -1.82
CA ARG A 38 -20.14 22.42 -3.23
C ARG A 38 -21.58 22.47 -3.73
N TYR A 39 -22.43 21.52 -3.34
CA TYR A 39 -23.82 21.46 -3.80
C TYR A 39 -24.77 22.37 -3.01
N THR A 40 -24.45 22.71 -1.76
CA THR A 40 -25.32 23.55 -0.91
C THR A 40 -24.93 25.02 -0.90
N TYR A 41 -23.63 25.33 -0.84
CA TYR A 41 -23.12 26.70 -0.74
C TYR A 41 -22.50 27.22 -2.05
N GLY A 42 -22.38 26.38 -3.08
CA GLY A 42 -21.80 26.76 -4.38
C GLY A 42 -20.30 27.08 -4.35
N GLY A 43 -19.64 26.98 -3.18
CA GLY A 43 -18.21 27.19 -2.98
C GLY A 43 -17.50 25.88 -2.62
N SER A 44 -16.30 25.67 -3.17
CA SER A 44 -15.40 24.57 -2.78
C SER A 44 -14.56 24.96 -1.57
N ILE A 45 -14.31 24.02 -0.66
CA ILE A 45 -13.40 24.22 0.47
C ILE A 45 -11.96 24.24 -0.07
N SER A 46 -11.35 25.41 -0.22
CA SER A 46 -10.01 25.55 -0.84
C SER A 46 -8.92 24.76 -0.12
N TRP A 47 -8.99 24.66 1.20
CA TRP A 47 -8.03 23.89 2.00
C TRP A 47 -8.35 22.39 2.06
N GLY A 48 -9.57 22.00 1.71
CA GLY A 48 -10.04 20.62 1.82
C GLY A 48 -9.35 19.70 0.83
N GLU A 49 -9.10 20.21 -0.38
CA GLU A 49 -8.48 19.45 -1.46
C GLU A 49 -7.02 19.10 -1.14
N ASP A 50 -6.21 20.08 -0.72
CA ASP A 50 -4.83 19.84 -0.27
C ASP A 50 -4.78 18.92 0.96
N THR A 51 -5.69 19.12 1.91
CA THR A 51 -5.76 18.28 3.13
C THR A 51 -6.08 16.83 2.79
N ALA A 52 -7.02 16.58 1.86
CA ALA A 52 -7.31 15.22 1.38
C ALA A 52 -6.09 14.57 0.72
N ILE A 53 -5.31 15.32 -0.06
CA ILE A 53 -4.10 14.81 -0.71
C ILE A 53 -3.06 14.39 0.35
N TYR A 54 -2.79 15.24 1.34
CA TYR A 54 -1.86 14.88 2.41
C TYR A 54 -2.35 13.67 3.20
N LEU A 55 -3.63 13.62 3.55
CA LEU A 55 -4.22 12.50 4.28
C LEU A 55 -4.18 11.19 3.48
N MET A 56 -4.37 11.28 2.17
CA MET A 56 -4.22 10.16 1.25
C MET A 56 -2.77 9.66 1.23
N ILE A 57 -1.78 10.54 1.13
CA ILE A 57 -0.36 10.14 1.14
C ILE A 57 -0.03 9.42 2.45
N TYR A 58 -0.35 10.01 3.60
CA TYR A 58 -0.09 9.39 4.90
C TYR A 58 -0.87 8.08 5.08
N GLY A 59 -2.15 8.06 4.73
CA GLY A 59 -2.99 6.86 4.77
C GLY A 59 -2.45 5.73 3.90
N LEU A 60 -1.94 6.04 2.71
CA LEU A 60 -1.35 5.08 1.79
C LEU A 60 -0.01 4.55 2.31
N MET A 61 0.82 5.40 2.94
CA MET A 61 2.05 4.96 3.61
C MET A 61 1.78 3.96 4.73
N PHE A 62 0.82 4.25 5.63
CA PHE A 62 0.43 3.31 6.69
C PHE A 62 -0.25 2.05 6.13
N GLY A 63 -1.06 2.20 5.08
CA GLY A 63 -1.69 1.08 4.38
C GLY A 63 -0.68 0.15 3.70
N MET A 64 0.35 0.70 3.05
CA MET A 64 1.44 -0.08 2.47
C MET A 64 2.26 -0.79 3.52
N ALA A 65 2.60 -0.12 4.64
CA ALA A 65 3.27 -0.77 5.76
C ALA A 65 2.43 -1.95 6.29
N TRP A 66 1.12 -1.76 6.49
CA TRP A 66 0.22 -2.81 6.93
C TRP A 66 0.12 -3.99 5.94
N ALA A 67 0.07 -3.71 4.63
CA ALA A 67 0.03 -4.71 3.58
C ALA A 67 1.34 -5.52 3.51
N TYR A 68 2.48 -4.85 3.67
CA TYR A 68 3.80 -5.47 3.73
C TYR A 68 3.93 -6.41 4.94
N LEU A 69 3.48 -5.98 6.12
CA LEU A 69 3.47 -6.81 7.33
C LEU A 69 2.55 -8.04 7.24
N GLN A 70 1.58 -8.07 6.33
CA GLN A 70 0.75 -9.26 6.12
C GLN A 70 1.39 -10.29 5.19
N ASP A 71 2.65 -10.09 4.78
CA ASP A 71 3.35 -10.90 3.77
C ASP A 71 2.52 -11.02 2.48
N LYS A 72 1.65 -10.04 2.25
CA LYS A 72 0.83 -9.92 1.06
C LYS A 72 1.66 -9.23 -0.02
N HIS A 73 2.78 -9.84 -0.40
CA HIS A 73 3.34 -9.69 -1.74
C HIS A 73 2.43 -10.41 -2.75
N ILE A 74 1.16 -10.00 -2.79
CA ILE A 74 0.07 -10.66 -3.53
C ILE A 74 0.47 -10.82 -5.00
N GLY A 75 1.18 -9.84 -5.57
CA GLY A 75 1.61 -9.89 -6.97
C GLY A 75 2.64 -10.99 -7.25
N PHE A 76 3.70 -11.08 -6.45
CA PHE A 76 4.78 -12.05 -6.72
C PHE A 76 4.37 -13.47 -6.31
N ASP A 77 3.62 -13.62 -5.21
CA ASP A 77 3.27 -14.94 -4.70
C ASP A 77 2.12 -15.59 -5.50
N LEU A 78 1.14 -14.83 -6.04
CA LEU A 78 0.14 -15.40 -6.95
C LEU A 78 0.75 -15.87 -8.27
N ILE A 79 1.60 -15.05 -8.89
CA ILE A 79 2.27 -15.42 -10.15
C ILE A 79 3.14 -16.67 -9.94
N ARG A 80 3.80 -16.78 -8.79
CA ARG A 80 4.65 -17.94 -8.45
C ARG A 80 3.86 -19.19 -8.06
N ARG A 81 2.62 -19.04 -7.58
CA ARG A 81 1.68 -20.13 -7.23
C ARG A 81 0.86 -20.64 -8.42
N LEU A 82 0.49 -19.79 -9.37
CA LEU A 82 -0.20 -20.19 -10.60
C LEU A 82 0.77 -20.75 -11.66
N LEU A 83 2.08 -20.59 -11.47
CA LEU A 83 3.04 -21.05 -12.45
C LEU A 83 3.30 -22.56 -12.37
N PRO A 84 3.13 -23.31 -13.47
CA PRO A 84 3.53 -24.70 -13.52
C PRO A 84 5.05 -24.83 -13.25
N PRO A 85 5.50 -25.93 -12.61
CA PRO A 85 6.90 -26.12 -12.20
C PRO A 85 7.90 -25.98 -13.37
N HIS A 86 7.43 -26.17 -14.60
CA HIS A 86 8.22 -26.06 -15.83
C HIS A 86 8.62 -24.60 -16.15
N TRP A 87 7.83 -23.62 -15.72
CA TRP A 87 8.07 -22.20 -15.98
C TRP A 87 8.86 -21.50 -14.87
N LYS A 88 9.06 -22.14 -13.71
CA LYS A 88 9.90 -21.59 -12.62
C LYS A 88 11.35 -21.39 -13.04
N ARG A 89 11.90 -22.27 -13.89
CA ARG A 89 13.26 -22.11 -14.45
C ARG A 89 13.34 -20.91 -15.40
N TRP A 90 12.34 -20.73 -16.26
CA TRP A 90 12.28 -19.59 -17.17
C TRP A 90 12.13 -18.26 -16.42
N GLN A 91 11.33 -18.22 -15.36
CA GLN A 91 11.24 -17.03 -14.49
C GLN A 91 12.57 -16.67 -13.83
N ALA A 92 13.30 -17.66 -13.31
CA ALA A 92 14.61 -17.41 -12.70
C ALA A 92 15.60 -16.80 -13.71
N ILE A 93 15.63 -17.35 -14.93
CA ILE A 93 16.49 -16.86 -16.02
C ILE A 93 16.10 -15.43 -16.42
N ILE A 94 14.81 -15.13 -16.56
CA ILE A 94 14.35 -13.79 -16.94
C ILE A 94 14.69 -12.77 -15.85
N VAL A 95 14.51 -13.11 -14.58
CA VAL A 95 14.85 -12.22 -13.46
C VAL A 95 16.35 -11.96 -13.42
N ASP A 96 17.19 -12.98 -13.56
CA ASP A 96 18.65 -12.80 -13.62
C ASP A 96 19.06 -11.92 -14.80
N LEU A 97 18.42 -12.09 -15.96
CA LEU A 97 18.71 -11.31 -17.16
C LEU A 97 18.29 -9.84 -17.00
N VAL A 98 17.14 -9.58 -16.37
CA VAL A 98 16.68 -8.22 -16.04
C VAL A 98 17.61 -7.57 -15.01
N VAL A 99 18.01 -8.30 -13.96
CA VAL A 99 18.97 -7.81 -12.96
C VAL A 99 20.32 -7.49 -13.60
N LEU A 100 20.78 -8.34 -14.51
CA LEU A 100 22.03 -8.13 -15.24
C LEU A 100 21.94 -6.93 -16.19
N ALA A 101 20.83 -6.76 -16.90
CA ALA A 101 20.59 -5.61 -17.77
C ALA A 101 20.50 -4.29 -16.99
N VAL A 102 19.78 -4.29 -15.86
CA VAL A 102 19.69 -3.13 -14.96
C VAL A 102 21.05 -2.82 -14.33
N GLY A 103 21.79 -3.85 -13.91
CA GLY A 103 23.14 -3.69 -13.35
C GLY A 103 24.13 -3.10 -14.35
N ILE A 104 24.08 -3.53 -15.62
CA ILE A 104 24.90 -2.95 -16.68
C ILE A 104 24.46 -1.52 -17.02
N GLY A 105 23.16 -1.22 -17.03
CA GLY A 105 22.66 0.13 -17.33
C GLY A 105 22.89 1.16 -16.21
N LEU A 106 23.19 0.70 -14.99
CA LEU A 106 23.52 1.55 -13.83
C LEU A 106 25.04 1.75 -13.64
N MET A 107 25.88 1.03 -14.39
CA MET A 107 27.33 1.29 -14.50
C MET A 107 27.60 2.34 -15.58
#